data_AF-A0A2D6S495-F1
#
_entry.id   AF-A0A2D6S495-F1
#
_cell.length_a   1.000
_cell.length_b   1.000
_cell.length_c   1.000
_cell.angle_alpha   90.00
_cell.angle_beta   90.00
_cell.angle_gamma   90.00
#
_symmetry.space_group_name_H-M   'P 1'
#
loop_
_entity.id
_entity.type
_entity.pdbx_description
1 polymer ?
#
loop_
_entity_poly.entity_id
_entity_poly.type
_entity_poly.pdbx_seq_one_letter_code
_entity_poly.pdbx_strand_id
1 'polypeptide(L)'
;MEFVELAEEQRHFFDDNGYIVVPDVLSSEEVEQLTQASDRIVESCNSDGPYVQIRPGIVEEPAFHPLLACSPTIPLLVQLLSPNIHLHTTAIIYKFPQITDDEETIRQRGWHRDIGIT
;
A
#
# COMPACT_ATOMS: atom_id res chain seq x y z
N MET A 1 6.08 18.17 -8.18
CA MET A 1 6.61 17.13 -7.30
C MET A 1 7.60 17.82 -6.38
N GLU A 2 7.32 17.77 -5.09
CA GLU A 2 8.24 18.21 -4.04
C GLU A 2 9.34 17.16 -3.87
N PHE A 3 10.59 17.60 -3.79
CA PHE A 3 11.72 16.71 -3.56
C PHE A 3 11.87 16.44 -2.06
N VAL A 4 12.02 15.16 -1.71
CA VAL A 4 12.31 14.73 -0.34
C VAL A 4 13.68 14.04 -0.35
N GLU A 5 14.62 14.58 0.41
CA GLU A 5 15.96 14.02 0.57
C GLU A 5 15.92 12.81 1.50
N LEU A 6 16.57 11.71 1.11
CA LEU A 6 16.72 10.54 1.97
C LEU A 6 17.79 10.81 3.02
N ALA A 7 17.42 10.81 4.30
CA ALA A 7 18.38 10.97 5.38
C ALA A 7 19.31 9.74 5.51
N GLU A 8 20.53 9.96 5.99
CA GLU A 8 21.53 8.89 6.18
C GLU A 8 21.01 7.82 7.17
N GLU A 9 20.33 8.23 8.23
CA GLU A 9 19.72 7.32 9.20
C GLU A 9 18.61 6.48 8.59
N GLN A 10 17.82 7.05 7.66
CA GLN A 10 16.78 6.30 6.94
C GLN A 10 17.42 5.27 6.00
N ARG A 11 18.55 5.60 5.37
CA ARG A 11 19.31 4.67 4.54
C ARG A 11 19.84 3.50 5.36
N HIS A 12 20.50 3.78 6.48
CA HIS A 12 20.97 2.73 7.38
C HIS A 12 19.84 1.86 7.90
N PHE A 13 18.72 2.46 8.31
CA PHE A 13 17.55 1.71 8.76
C PHE A 13 17.00 0.78 7.66
N PHE A 14 16.90 1.27 6.43
CA PHE A 14 16.46 0.47 5.29
C PHE A 14 17.42 -0.69 5.00
N ASP A 15 18.72 -0.45 5.00
CA ASP A 15 19.73 -1.48 4.74
C ASP A 15 19.70 -2.59 5.80
N ASP A 16 19.42 -2.24 7.06
CA ASP A 16 19.33 -3.19 8.18
C ASP A 16 17.99 -3.95 8.25
N ASN A 17 16.87 -3.29 7.90
CA ASN A 17 15.51 -3.80 8.18
C ASN A 17 14.71 -4.15 6.92
N GLY A 18 15.09 -3.64 5.74
CA GLY A 18 14.43 -3.89 4.46
C GLY A 18 13.15 -3.09 4.21
N TYR A 19 12.83 -2.09 5.04
CA TYR A 19 11.67 -1.20 4.87
C TYR A 19 11.94 0.21 5.41
N ILE A 20 11.09 1.17 5.05
CA ILE A 20 11.03 2.50 5.67
C ILE A 20 9.59 2.84 6.07
N VAL A 21 9.43 3.73 7.04
CA VAL A 21 8.14 4.33 7.39
C VAL A 21 8.21 5.83 7.07
N VAL A 22 7.28 6.31 6.24
CA VAL A 22 7.13 7.73 5.95
C VAL A 22 5.82 8.18 6.60
N PRO A 23 5.87 8.94 7.71
CA PRO A 23 4.67 9.37 8.41
C PRO A 23 3.92 10.43 7.60
N ASP A 24 2.61 10.54 7.84
CA ASP A 24 1.76 11.66 7.40
C ASP A 24 1.80 11.96 5.89
N VAL A 25 2.02 10.93 5.07
CA VAL A 25 2.05 11.04 3.60
C VAL A 25 0.70 11.45 3.02
N LEU A 26 -0.39 11.07 3.68
CA LEU A 26 -1.76 11.39 3.30
C LEU A 26 -2.41 12.20 4.43
N SER A 27 -3.15 13.23 4.05
CA SER A 27 -4.01 13.98 4.96
C SER A 27 -5.22 13.14 5.40
N SER A 28 -5.84 13.52 6.51
CA SER A 28 -7.07 12.87 6.99
C SER A 28 -8.20 12.90 5.96
N GLU A 29 -8.29 13.98 5.16
CA GLU A 29 -9.29 14.11 4.10
C GLU A 29 -9.02 13.12 2.95
N GLU A 30 -7.78 12.99 2.51
CA GLU A 30 -7.39 12.01 1.49
C GLU A 30 -7.68 10.58 1.97
N VAL A 31 -7.35 10.27 3.23
CA VAL A 31 -7.66 8.97 3.83
C VAL A 31 -9.16 8.71 3.84
N GLU A 32 -9.98 9.69 4.22
CA GLU A 32 -11.44 9.55 4.22
C GLU A 32 -11.98 9.30 2.80
N GLN A 33 -11.55 10.08 1.81
CA GLN A 33 -11.97 9.92 0.41
C GLN A 33 -11.60 8.55 -0.16
N LEU A 34 -10.37 8.08 0.08
CA LEU A 34 -9.89 6.78 -0.38
C LEU A 34 -10.63 5.63 0.33
N THR A 35 -10.99 5.81 1.61
CA THR A 35 -11.79 4.85 2.37
C THR A 35 -13.18 4.72 1.77
N GLN A 36 -13.87 5.84 1.53
CA GLN A 36 -15.20 5.85 0.89
C GLN A 36 -15.16 5.24 -0.54
N ALA A 37 -14.10 5.52 -1.31
CA ALA A 37 -13.92 4.90 -2.62
C ALA A 37 -13.72 3.38 -2.51
N SER A 38 -12.94 2.92 -1.52
CA SER A 38 -12.74 1.50 -1.25
C SER A 38 -14.06 0.82 -0.87
N ASP A 39 -14.84 1.41 0.04
CA ASP A 39 -16.14 0.87 0.46
C ASP A 39 -17.09 0.68 -0.73
N ARG A 40 -17.22 1.70 -1.60
CA ARG A 40 -18.05 1.61 -2.82
C ARG A 40 -17.64 0.48 -3.75
N ILE A 41 -16.33 0.28 -3.95
CA ILE A 41 -15.83 -0.79 -4.82
C ILE A 41 -16.11 -2.16 -4.18
N VAL A 42 -15.90 -2.28 -2.86
CA VAL A 42 -16.06 -3.54 -2.14
C VAL A 42 -17.53 -3.95 -2.02
N GLU A 43 -18.46 -3.01 -1.92
CA GLU A 43 -19.91 -3.32 -1.99
C GLU A 43 -20.29 -4.07 -3.26
N SER A 44 -19.58 -3.84 -4.37
CA SER A 44 -19.79 -4.57 -5.63
C SER A 44 -19.11 -5.94 -5.68
N CYS A 45 -18.19 -6.22 -4.75
CA CYS A 45 -17.47 -7.47 -4.63
C CYS A 45 -18.27 -8.45 -3.76
N ASN A 46 -18.94 -9.44 -4.38
CA ASN A 46 -19.58 -10.54 -3.64
C ASN A 46 -18.49 -11.45 -3.02
N SER A 47 -17.98 -11.10 -1.85
CA SER A 47 -16.97 -11.88 -1.12
C SER A 47 -17.44 -12.21 0.28
N ASP A 48 -17.47 -13.50 0.59
CA ASP A 48 -17.68 -14.03 1.94
C ASP A 48 -16.35 -14.20 2.72
N GLY A 49 -15.24 -13.75 2.14
CA GLY A 49 -13.91 -13.92 2.68
C GLY A 49 -13.51 -12.88 3.73
N PRO A 50 -12.46 -13.15 4.52
CA PRO A 50 -11.95 -12.24 5.55
C PRO A 50 -11.41 -10.90 5.00
N TYR A 51 -11.05 -10.87 3.72
CA TYR A 51 -10.59 -9.69 3.00
C TYR A 51 -10.88 -9.85 1.51
N VAL A 52 -10.78 -8.76 0.76
CA VAL A 52 -10.75 -8.77 -0.71
C VAL A 52 -9.50 -8.10 -1.24
N GLN A 53 -9.01 -8.60 -2.36
CA GLN A 53 -7.88 -8.01 -3.10
C GLN A 53 -8.32 -7.69 -4.52
N ILE A 54 -8.22 -6.41 -4.88
CA ILE A 54 -8.70 -5.89 -6.17
C ILE A 54 -7.49 -5.37 -6.94
N ARG A 55 -7.06 -6.15 -7.94
CA ARG A 55 -5.84 -5.85 -8.73
C ARG A 55 -6.03 -4.71 -9.75
N PRO A 56 -7.09 -4.67 -10.57
CA PRO A 56 -7.30 -3.54 -11.47
C PRO A 56 -7.80 -2.29 -10.75
N GLY A 57 -8.16 -2.38 -9.47
CA GLY A 57 -8.89 -1.35 -8.73
C GLY A 57 -8.22 0.03 -8.74
N ILE A 58 -6.88 0.09 -8.62
CA ILE A 58 -6.17 1.39 -8.69
C ILE A 58 -6.22 1.97 -10.11
N VAL A 59 -6.16 1.16 -11.15
CA VAL A 59 -6.19 1.65 -12.54
C VAL A 59 -7.61 2.11 -12.90
N GLU A 60 -8.62 1.37 -12.47
CA GLU A 60 -10.03 1.61 -12.84
C GLU A 60 -10.70 2.71 -12.03
N GLU A 61 -10.33 2.94 -10.76
CA GLU A 61 -10.90 4.00 -9.93
C GLU A 61 -9.95 5.20 -9.85
N PRO A 62 -10.30 6.34 -10.50
CA PRO A 62 -9.42 7.51 -10.58
C PRO A 62 -9.04 8.13 -9.23
N ALA A 63 -9.85 7.89 -8.19
CA ALA A 63 -9.55 8.37 -6.83
C ALA A 63 -8.20 7.85 -6.30
N PHE A 64 -7.71 6.70 -6.78
CA PHE A 64 -6.43 6.13 -6.34
C PHE A 64 -5.24 6.56 -7.20
N HIS A 65 -5.45 7.19 -8.36
CA HIS A 65 -4.36 7.59 -9.26
C HIS A 65 -3.31 8.49 -8.59
N PRO A 66 -3.67 9.44 -7.70
CA PRO A 66 -2.67 10.25 -7.00
C PRO A 66 -1.65 9.43 -6.19
N LEU A 67 -2.04 8.23 -5.70
CA LEU A 67 -1.13 7.36 -4.95
C LEU A 67 0.03 6.81 -5.80
N LEU A 68 -0.17 6.67 -7.12
CA LEU A 68 0.84 6.17 -8.04
C LEU A 68 2.03 7.14 -8.19
N ALA A 69 1.79 8.41 -7.93
CA ALA A 69 2.78 9.48 -8.06
C ALA A 69 2.90 10.29 -6.76
N CYS A 70 2.65 9.64 -5.62
CA CYS A 70 2.64 10.29 -4.32
C CYS A 70 3.97 11.00 -4.05
N SER A 71 3.92 12.33 -3.95
CA SER A 71 5.13 13.17 -4.04
C SER A 71 6.18 12.89 -2.95
N PRO A 72 5.82 12.59 -1.69
CA PRO A 72 6.82 12.29 -0.66
C PRO A 72 7.55 10.96 -0.88
N THR A 73 6.94 10.00 -1.59
CA THR A 73 7.46 8.62 -1.68
C THR A 73 8.33 8.39 -2.91
N ILE A 74 7.99 8.99 -4.06
CA ILE A 74 8.71 8.77 -5.31
C ILE A 74 10.20 9.18 -5.24
N PRO A 75 10.57 10.37 -4.71
CA PRO A 75 11.98 10.74 -4.55
C PRO A 75 12.75 9.75 -3.68
N LEU A 76 12.13 9.23 -2.60
CA LEU A 76 12.76 8.27 -1.70
C LEU A 76 12.99 6.92 -2.40
N LEU A 77 12.00 6.43 -3.16
CA LEU A 77 12.14 5.20 -3.95
C LEU A 77 13.28 5.29 -4.97
N VAL A 78 13.41 6.43 -5.65
CA VAL A 78 14.49 6.65 -6.63
C VAL A 78 15.87 6.64 -5.97
N GLN A 79 16.00 7.26 -4.79
CA GLN A 79 17.26 7.30 -4.02
C GLN A 79 17.62 5.94 -3.39
N LEU A 80 16.63 5.14 -3.00
CA LEU A 80 16.83 3.81 -2.40
C LEU A 80 17.11 2.72 -3.44
N LEU A 81 16.39 2.73 -4.56
CA LEU A 81 16.40 1.63 -5.54
C LEU A 81 17.15 2.01 -6.83
N SER A 82 16.56 2.91 -7.62
CA SER A 82 17.06 3.37 -8.92
C SER A 82 16.06 4.37 -9.52
N PRO A 83 16.48 5.28 -10.42
CA PRO A 83 15.53 6.07 -11.23
C PRO A 83 14.74 5.23 -12.26
N ASN A 84 15.18 3.99 -12.57
CA ASN A 84 14.50 3.12 -13.54
C ASN A 84 13.48 2.20 -12.84
N ILE A 85 12.38 2.78 -12.35
CA ILE A 85 11.28 2.04 -11.68
C ILE A 85 10.06 2.02 -12.59
N HIS A 86 9.41 0.85 -12.65
CA HIS A 86 8.20 0.63 -13.44
C HIS A 86 7.11 0.07 -12.53
N LEU A 87 5.88 0.53 -12.72
CA LEU A 87 4.73 -0.02 -12.02
C LEU A 87 4.43 -1.42 -12.57
N HIS A 88 4.70 -2.46 -11.79
CA HIS A 88 4.45 -3.85 -12.20
C HIS A 88 3.02 -4.28 -11.89
N THR A 89 2.56 -4.07 -10.66
CA THR A 89 1.22 -4.45 -10.20
C THR A 89 0.72 -3.49 -9.14
N THR A 90 -0.59 -3.28 -9.13
CA THR A 90 -1.30 -2.59 -8.06
C THR A 90 -2.32 -3.54 -7.42
N ALA A 91 -2.69 -3.24 -6.18
CA ALA A 91 -3.79 -3.92 -5.51
C ALA A 91 -4.38 -3.01 -4.43
N ILE A 92 -5.70 -2.98 -4.35
CA ILE A 92 -6.43 -2.53 -3.16
C ILE A 92 -6.62 -3.78 -2.29
N ILE A 93 -6.13 -3.74 -1.05
CA ILE A 93 -6.31 -4.81 -0.06
C ILE A 93 -7.27 -4.28 0.99
N TYR A 94 -8.50 -4.76 0.98
CA TYR A 94 -9.55 -4.34 1.91
C TYR A 94 -9.83 -5.44 2.92
N LYS A 95 -9.65 -5.14 4.20
CA LYS A 95 -9.92 -6.09 5.30
C LYS A 95 -11.24 -5.73 5.96
N PHE A 96 -12.14 -6.70 6.05
CA PHE A 96 -13.38 -6.50 6.79
C PHE A 96 -13.12 -6.47 8.30
N PRO A 97 -13.97 -5.80 9.09
CA PRO A 97 -13.93 -5.92 10.54
C PRO A 97 -14.02 -7.39 10.96
N GLN A 98 -13.05 -7.83 11.77
CA GLN A 98 -12.95 -9.20 12.26
C GLN A 98 -12.98 -9.19 13.79
N ILE A 99 -13.58 -10.22 14.38
CA ILE A 99 -13.47 -10.45 15.82
C ILE A 99 -12.01 -10.84 16.09
N THR A 100 -11.34 -10.08 16.96
CA THR A 100 -9.88 -9.96 17.06
C THR A 100 -9.13 -11.22 17.49
N ASP A 101 -9.82 -12.26 17.97
CA ASP A 101 -9.21 -13.42 18.64
C ASP A 101 -9.48 -14.77 17.95
N ASP A 102 -9.95 -14.79 16.71
CA ASP A 102 -10.04 -16.05 15.95
C ASP A 102 -8.64 -16.51 15.51
N GLU A 103 -8.18 -17.65 16.05
CA GLU A 103 -6.85 -18.19 15.75
C GLU A 103 -6.63 -18.45 14.25
N GLU A 104 -7.68 -18.83 13.53
CA GLU A 104 -7.58 -19.14 12.10
C GLU A 104 -7.30 -17.88 11.27
N THR A 105 -7.97 -16.79 11.61
CA THR A 105 -7.72 -15.46 11.06
C THR A 105 -6.29 -14.97 11.36
N ILE A 106 -5.75 -15.27 12.54
CA ILE A 106 -4.36 -14.93 12.90
C ILE A 106 -3.37 -15.78 12.09
N ARG A 107 -3.62 -17.08 11.93
CA ARG A 107 -2.80 -18.00 11.12
C ARG A 107 -2.69 -17.52 9.66
N GLN A 108 -3.76 -16.99 9.09
CA GLN A 108 -3.77 -16.44 7.72
C GLN A 108 -2.89 -15.19 7.54
N ARG A 109 -2.48 -14.53 8.63
CA ARG A 109 -1.59 -13.35 8.62
C ARG A 109 -0.12 -13.70 8.91
N GLY A 110 0.26 -14.94 8.64
CA GLY A 110 1.59 -15.46 8.95
C GLY A 110 2.74 -14.74 8.24
N TRP A 111 3.94 -14.92 8.79
CA TRP A 111 5.19 -14.42 8.21
C TRP A 111 5.42 -15.04 6.84
N HIS A 112 5.57 -14.18 5.83
CA HIS A 112 5.93 -14.57 4.47
C HIS A 112 6.83 -13.51 3.85
N ARG A 113 7.48 -13.87 2.75
CA ARG A 113 8.17 -12.92 1.87
C ARG A 113 7.31 -12.75 0.64
N ASP A 114 7.06 -11.51 0.25
CA ASP A 114 6.52 -11.23 -1.07
C ASP A 114 7.59 -11.56 -2.11
N ILE A 115 7.43 -12.73 -2.73
CA ILE A 115 8.28 -13.16 -3.83
C ILE A 115 7.39 -13.13 -5.06
N GLY A 116 7.67 -12.21 -5.98
CA GLY A 116 7.15 -12.30 -7.34
C GLY A 116 7.81 -13.51 -8.01
N ILE A 117 7.25 -14.70 -7.82
CA ILE A 117 7.63 -15.85 -8.63
C ILE A 117 7.06 -15.57 -10.02
N THR A 118 7.90 -15.05 -10.91
CA THR A 118 7.72 -15.18 -12.36
C THR A 118 7.98 -16.61 -12.79
#